data_AF-V3ZSZ3-F1
#
_entry.id   AF-V3ZSZ3-F1
#
_cell.length_a   1.000
_cell.length_b   1.000
_cell.length_c   1.000
_cell.angle_alpha   90.00
_cell.angle_beta   90.00
_cell.angle_gamma   90.00
#
_symmetry.space_group_name_H-M   'P 1'
#
loop_
_entity.id
_entity.type
_entity.pdbx_description
1 polymer ?
#
loop_
_entity_poly.entity_id
_entity_poly.type
_entity_poly.pdbx_seq_one_letter_code
_entity_poly.pdbx_strand_id
1 'polypeptide(L)' 'QMIRMMITVVVSYALCWFPIHTVTIAGDHDQSIYNYPHMPVLWMLFQWLAMSNSCYNPIIYIWMSPKFR' A
#
# COMPACT_ATOMS: atom_id res chain seq x y z
N GLN A 1 8.68 -15.15 14.42
CA GLN A 1 8.08 -13.83 14.73
C GLN A 1 8.55 -12.75 13.74
N MET A 2 9.85 -12.64 13.46
CA MET A 2 10.41 -11.65 12.50
C MET A 2 10.00 -11.88 11.04
N ILE A 3 9.93 -13.14 10.59
CA ILE A 3 9.52 -13.49 9.21
C ILE A 3 8.12 -12.97 8.88
N ARG A 4 7.17 -13.02 9.84
CA ARG A 4 5.82 -12.47 9.64
C ARG A 4 5.83 -10.94 9.46
N MET A 5 6.68 -10.22 10.18
CA MET A 5 6.83 -8.78 10.02
C MET A 5 7.41 -8.43 8.64
N MET A 6 8.45 -9.16 8.22
CA MET A 6 9.05 -8.95 6.89
C MET A 6 8.07 -9.25 5.77
N ILE A 7 7.28 -10.33 5.88
CA ILE A 7 6.24 -10.66 4.89
C ILE A 7 5.19 -9.56 4.81
N THR A 8 4.70 -9.03 5.93
CA THR A 8 3.70 -7.95 5.90
C THR A 8 4.24 -6.69 5.22
N VAL A 9 5.49 -6.29 5.50
CA VAL A 9 6.13 -5.13 4.86
C VAL A 9 6.32 -5.37 3.37
N VAL A 10 6.75 -6.57 2.97
CA VAL A 10 6.93 -6.92 1.55
C VAL A 10 5.59 -6.97 0.82
N VAL A 11 4.55 -7.53 1.45
CA VAL A 11 3.20 -7.60 0.87
C VAL A 11 2.58 -6.20 0.76
N SER A 12 2.72 -5.34 1.77
CA SER A 12 2.19 -3.98 1.69
C SER A 12 2.96 -3.11 0.71
N TYR A 13 4.27 -3.29 0.61
CA TYR A 13 5.09 -2.67 -0.43
C TYR A 13 4.64 -3.13 -1.82
N ALA A 14 4.50 -4.43 -2.06
CA ALA A 14 4.02 -4.97 -3.32
C ALA A 14 2.61 -4.48 -3.67
N LEU A 15 1.68 -4.46 -2.71
CA LEU A 15 0.30 -3.97 -2.91
C LEU A 15 0.22 -2.46 -3.14
N CYS A 16 1.11 -1.65 -2.57
CA CYS A 16 1.18 -0.22 -2.85
C CYS A 16 1.77 0.08 -4.23
N TRP A 17 2.77 -0.70 -4.65
CA TRP A 17 3.49 -0.47 -5.90
C TRP A 17 2.80 -1.07 -7.13
N PHE A 18 2.11 -2.20 -6.96
CA PHE A 18 1.39 -2.87 -8.03
C PHE A 18 0.37 -1.96 -8.76
N PRO A 19 -0.59 -1.29 -8.08
CA PRO A 19 -1.57 -0.44 -8.73
C PRO A 19 -0.93 0.76 -9.45
N ILE A 20 0.09 1.38 -8.85
CA ILE A 20 0.87 2.46 -9.48
C ILE A 20 1.51 1.95 -10.77
N HIS A 21 2.20 0.81 -10.74
CA HIS A 21 2.80 0.23 -11.94
C HIS A 21 1.77 -0.10 -13.02
N THR A 22 0.62 -0.69 -12.67
CA THR A 22 -0.46 -0.95 -13.64
C THR A 22 -1.04 0.33 -14.24
N VAL A 23 -1.23 1.40 -13.45
CA VAL A 23 -1.70 2.69 -13.96
C VAL A 23 -0.66 3.34 -14.86
N THR A 24 0.63 3.20 -14.53
CA THR A 24 1.73 3.75 -15.33
C THR A 24 1.83 3.04 -16.68
N ILE A 25 1.75 1.71 -16.71
CA ILE A 25 1.75 0.88 -17.93
C ILE A 25 0.48 1.14 -18.76
N ALA A 26 -0.69 1.23 -18.11
CA ALA A 26 -1.93 1.54 -18.80
C ALA A 26 -1.92 2.95 -19.39
N GLY A 27 -1.36 3.93 -18.66
CA GLY A 27 -1.20 5.31 -19.10
C GLY A 27 -0.19 5.49 -20.23
N ASP A 28 0.80 4.60 -20.34
CA ASP A 28 1.75 4.54 -21.46
C ASP A 28 1.05 4.06 -22.76
N HIS A 29 0.09 3.14 -22.62
CA HIS A 29 -0.77 2.69 -23.72
C HIS A 29 -1.88 3.68 -24.08
N ASP A 30 -2.46 4.36 -23.08
CA ASP A 30 -3.57 5.29 -23.26
C ASP A 30 -3.50 6.46 -22.28
N GLN A 31 -3.10 7.64 -22.79
CA GLN A 31 -2.93 8.84 -21.98
C GLN A 31 -4.27 9.43 -21.47
N SER A 32 -5.43 8.98 -21.95
CA SER A 32 -6.73 9.43 -21.45
C SER A 32 -6.99 8.98 -20.01
N ILE A 33 -6.29 7.95 -19.56
CA ILE A 33 -6.39 7.42 -18.19
C ILE A 33 -5.92 8.48 -17.17
N TYR A 34 -4.89 9.27 -17.49
CA TYR A 34 -4.42 10.36 -16.63
C TYR A 34 -5.42 11.52 -16.50
N ASN A 35 -6.34 11.67 -17.45
CA ASN A 35 -7.38 12.71 -17.41
C ASN A 35 -8.59 12.33 -16.56
N TYR A 36 -8.63 11.12 -15.99
CA TYR A 36 -9.72 10.76 -15.10
C TYR A 36 -9.68 11.60 -13.82
N PRO A 37 -10.82 12.18 -13.38
CA PRO A 37 -10.88 13.06 -12.21
C PRO A 37 -10.48 12.37 -10.91
N HIS A 38 -10.51 11.03 -10.87
CA HIS A 38 -10.16 10.23 -9.70
C HIS A 38 -8.69 9.80 -9.65
N MET A 39 -7.92 9.98 -10.72
CA MET A 39 -6.50 9.58 -10.74
C MET A 39 -5.63 10.29 -9.69
N PRO A 40 -5.75 11.62 -9.49
CA PRO A 40 -4.97 12.32 -8.45
C PRO A 40 -5.29 11.82 -7.04
N VAL A 41 -6.56 11.50 -6.77
CA VAL A 41 -7.03 10.99 -5.47
C VAL A 41 -6.46 9.59 -5.22
N LEU A 42 -6.51 8.70 -6.21
CA LEU A 42 -5.92 7.36 -6.10
C LEU A 42 -4.40 7.43 -5.88
N TRP A 43 -3.71 8.30 -6.61
CA TRP A 43 -2.27 8.52 -6.44
C TRP A 43 -1.93 8.98 -5.02
N MET A 44 -2.70 9.94 -4.50
CA MET A 44 -2.55 10.45 -3.14
C MET A 44 -2.85 9.36 -2.10
N LEU A 45 -3.89 8.56 -2.28
CA LEU A 45 -4.24 7.46 -1.38
C LEU A 45 -3.15 6.38 -1.33
N PHE A 46 -2.59 5.97 -2.47
CA PHE A 46 -1.51 4.97 -2.51
C PHE A 46 -0.22 5.49 -1.85
N GLN A 47 0.13 6.75 -2.07
CA GLN A 47 1.24 7.42 -1.38
C GLN A 47 0.98 7.50 0.13
N TRP A 48 -0.24 7.82 0.53
CA TRP A 48 -0.60 7.95 1.93
C TRP A 48 -0.61 6.60 2.65
N LEU A 49 -1.11 5.55 1.99
CA LEU A 49 -1.05 4.17 2.48
C LEU A 49 0.39 3.68 2.62
N ALA A 50 1.27 4.06 1.68
CA ALA A 50 2.69 3.77 1.75
C ALA A 50 3.36 4.42 2.97
N MET A 51 2.99 5.66 3.31
CA MET A 51 3.47 6.31 4.54
C MET A 51 2.86 5.69 5.81
N SER A 52 1.57 5.32 5.76
CA SER A 52 0.86 4.61 6.82
C SER A 52 1.43 3.21 7.09
N ASN A 53 2.29 2.67 6.21
CA ASN A 53 2.94 1.39 6.47
C ASN A 53 3.76 1.38 7.77
N SER A 54 4.24 2.55 8.19
CA SER A 54 4.95 2.73 9.47
C SER A 54 4.06 2.54 10.69
N CYS A 55 2.73 2.74 10.55
CA CYS A 55 1.73 2.62 11.61
C CYS A 55 1.27 1.17 11.86
N TYR A 56 1.53 0.22 10.95
CA TYR A 56 1.19 -1.19 11.21
C TYR A 56 2.11 -1.83 12.27
N ASN A 57 3.27 -1.22 12.55
CA ASN A 57 4.18 -1.69 13.58
C ASN A 57 3.48 -1.81 14.95
N PRO A 58 2.86 -0.74 15.53
CA PRO A 58 2.12 -0.86 16.79
C PRO A 58 0.84 -1.70 16.69
N ILE A 59 0.15 -1.74 15.54
CA ILE A 59 -1.08 -2.54 15.35
C ILE A 59 -0.78 -4.04 15.44
N ILE A 60 0.33 -4.49 14.84
CA ILE A 60 0.77 -5.89 14.90
C ILE A 60 1.21 -6.25 16.32
N TYR A 61 1.85 -5.34 17.06
CA TYR A 61 2.19 -5.56 18.47
C TYR A 61 0.95 -5.63 19.37
N ILE A 62 -0.08 -4.81 19.13
CA ILE A 62 -1.34 -4.84 19.89
C ILE A 62 -2.12 -6.12 19.60
N TRP A 63 -2.16 -6.56 18.34
CA TRP A 63 -2.89 -7.76 17.93
C TRP A 63 -2.19 -9.07 18.35
N MET A 64 -0.87 -9.05 18.51
CA MET A 64 -0.08 -10.18 18.97
C MET A 64 0.21 -10.16 20.48
N SER A 65 -0.21 -9.12 21.21
CA SER A 65 -0.13 -9.12 22.67
C SER A 65 -1.24 -10.02 23.22
N PRO A 66 -0.91 -11.10 23.94
CA PRO A 66 -1.87 -12.09 24.44
C PRO A 66 -2.79 -11.55 25.56
N LYS A 67 -2.92 -10.23 25.78
CA LYS A 67 -3.87 -9.69 26.75
C LYS A 67 -5.35 -9.75 26.31
N PHE A 68 -5.63 -10.37 25.17
CA PHE A 68 -6.96 -10.89 24.84
C PHE A 68 -6.93 -12.40 24.52
N ARG A 69 -5.97 -13.14 25.09
CA ARG A 69 -6.15 -14.55 25.48
C ARG A 69 -5.18 -15.01 26.56
#